data_AF-A0A429FR50-F1
#
_entry.id   AF-A0A429FR50-F1
#
_cell.length_a   1.000
_cell.length_b   1.000
_cell.length_c   1.000
_cell.angle_alpha   90.00
_cell.angle_beta   90.00
_cell.angle_gamma   90.00
#
_symmetry.space_group_name_H-M   'P 1'
#
loop_
_entity.id
_entity.type
_entity.pdbx_description
1 polymer ?
#
loop_
_entity_poly.entity_id
_entity_poly.type
_entity_poly.pdbx_seq_one_letter_code
_entity_poly.pdbx_strand_id
1 'polypeptide(L)'
;MSYAGFLAALRAEGLTVVEVKTNGKSPASHNRNSKGPFGPVHGVLLHHTVTKGSANTVETCRKGYEGLPGPLCHGVITKDGRVHVVGYGRANHAGLGDDDVLQAVINEKPIPADNEANTDGNRHFYGFECENLGDNKDPWPAAQVDAMVRAATALLRAHGWNKDGKEAISVIAHAEWQPGKVDPRGPGYPGHAGIRARVAERLKHPASWSADAPSKPSTPQTPPKEDGMPSAKEIAEAVMAYKIDDPRTSGTKYVEVKDVLWWAGADSAQANTKVKDLEKQVKNLTDLVTQLTKTKEK
;
A
#
# COMPACT_ATOMS: atom_id res chain seq x y z
N MET A 1 6.40 -17.97 0.02
CA MET A 1 5.72 -17.14 1.04
C MET A 1 4.21 -17.33 0.91
N SER A 2 3.44 -17.21 1.99
CA SER A 2 1.97 -17.21 1.94
C SER A 2 1.41 -15.82 1.64
N TYR A 3 0.12 -15.74 1.27
CA TYR A 3 -0.55 -14.45 1.07
C TYR A 3 -0.54 -13.57 2.32
N ALA A 4 -0.82 -14.15 3.48
CA ALA A 4 -0.76 -13.43 4.76
C ALA A 4 0.66 -12.91 5.05
N GLY A 5 1.69 -13.71 4.74
CA GLY A 5 3.08 -13.29 4.86
C GLY A 5 3.43 -12.13 3.92
N PHE A 6 2.90 -12.14 2.69
CA PHE A 6 3.07 -11.05 1.73
C PHE A 6 2.47 -9.73 2.23
N LEU A 7 1.21 -9.76 2.72
CA LEU A 7 0.58 -8.57 3.30
C LEU A 7 1.33 -8.08 4.55
N ALA A 8 1.77 -9.00 5.42
CA ALA A 8 2.51 -8.67 6.62
C ALA A 8 3.85 -8.01 6.28
N ALA A 9 4.59 -8.52 5.30
CA ALA A 9 5.85 -7.94 4.85
C ALA A 9 5.67 -6.50 4.34
N LEU A 10 4.68 -6.27 3.47
CA LEU A 10 4.40 -4.93 2.95
C LEU A 10 4.02 -3.94 4.07
N ARG A 11 3.13 -4.36 4.98
CA ARG A 11 2.70 -3.53 6.13
C ARG A 11 3.86 -3.26 7.10
N ALA A 12 4.76 -4.22 7.30
CA ALA A 12 5.93 -4.05 8.17
C ALA A 12 6.90 -2.97 7.65
N GLU A 13 6.98 -2.78 6.33
CA GLU A 13 7.73 -1.68 5.71
C GLU A 13 6.98 -0.33 5.72
N GLY A 14 5.86 -0.25 6.43
CA GLY A 14 5.08 0.98 6.62
C GLY A 14 4.11 1.30 5.48
N LEU A 15 3.85 0.36 4.58
CA LEU A 15 2.93 0.58 3.46
C LEU A 15 1.47 0.55 3.89
N THR A 16 0.69 1.48 3.34
CA THR A 16 -0.77 1.38 3.37
C THR A 16 -1.23 0.40 2.29
N VAL A 17 -1.64 -0.79 2.73
CA VAL A 17 -2.03 -1.89 1.85
C VAL A 17 -3.56 -2.00 1.76
N VAL A 18 -4.09 -1.96 0.54
CA VAL A 18 -5.51 -2.12 0.22
C VAL A 18 -5.73 -3.44 -0.50
N GLU A 19 -6.53 -4.33 0.08
CA GLU A 19 -6.89 -5.59 -0.56
C GLU A 19 -8.09 -5.38 -1.49
N VAL A 20 -7.93 -5.62 -2.80
CA VAL A 20 -8.97 -5.36 -3.80
C VAL A 20 -9.68 -6.65 -4.19
N LYS A 21 -10.91 -6.82 -3.71
CA LYS A 21 -11.68 -8.05 -3.93
C LYS A 21 -12.08 -8.23 -5.39
N THR A 22 -12.10 -9.49 -5.85
CA THR A 22 -12.68 -9.89 -7.14
C THR A 22 -13.91 -10.74 -6.89
N ASN A 23 -15.09 -10.27 -7.32
CA ASN A 23 -16.37 -10.97 -7.12
C ASN A 23 -16.62 -11.34 -5.65
N GLY A 24 -16.32 -10.40 -4.73
CA GLY A 24 -16.45 -10.60 -3.29
C GLY A 24 -15.35 -11.45 -2.64
N LYS A 25 -14.45 -12.06 -3.42
CA LYS A 25 -13.39 -12.94 -2.92
C LYS A 25 -12.07 -12.20 -2.69
N SER A 26 -11.26 -12.72 -1.77
CA SER A 26 -9.93 -12.19 -1.44
C SER A 26 -8.97 -12.26 -2.64
N PRO A 27 -8.03 -11.29 -2.79
CA PRO A 27 -6.93 -11.39 -3.76
C PRO A 27 -6.12 -12.67 -3.64
N ALA A 28 -6.10 -13.32 -2.46
CA ALA A 28 -5.46 -14.63 -2.25
C ALA A 28 -5.92 -15.70 -3.25
N SER A 29 -7.16 -15.58 -3.73
CA SER A 29 -7.78 -16.52 -4.69
C SER A 29 -7.82 -16.01 -6.12
N HIS A 30 -7.30 -14.80 -6.40
CA HIS A 30 -7.26 -14.21 -7.73
C HIS A 30 -5.86 -14.35 -8.32
N ASN A 31 -5.68 -15.29 -9.23
CA ASN A 31 -4.39 -15.59 -9.87
C ASN A 31 -4.59 -16.37 -11.18
N ARG A 32 -3.47 -16.63 -11.84
CA ARG A 32 -3.33 -17.39 -13.08
C ARG A 32 -2.63 -18.72 -12.87
N ASN A 33 -2.74 -19.33 -11.68
CA ASN A 33 -2.05 -20.61 -11.39
C ASN A 33 -2.48 -21.74 -12.34
N SER A 34 -3.67 -21.66 -12.93
CA SER A 34 -4.11 -22.60 -13.97
C SER A 34 -3.31 -22.51 -15.29
N LYS A 35 -2.46 -21.49 -15.45
CA LYS A 35 -1.56 -21.31 -16.60
C LYS A 35 -0.13 -21.78 -16.33
N GLY A 36 0.17 -22.16 -15.09
CA GLY A 36 1.50 -22.65 -14.72
C GLY A 36 1.82 -22.40 -13.24
N PRO A 37 2.92 -22.98 -12.75
CA PRO A 37 3.33 -22.80 -11.36
C PRO A 37 3.67 -21.34 -11.06
N PHE A 38 3.60 -21.00 -9.79
CA PHE A 38 4.17 -19.77 -9.24
C PHE A 38 5.36 -20.16 -8.35
N GLY A 39 6.54 -19.67 -8.71
CA GLY A 39 7.78 -19.95 -8.03
C GLY A 39 8.66 -21.05 -8.68
N PRO A 40 9.90 -21.23 -8.21
CA PRO A 40 10.56 -20.40 -7.18
C PRO A 40 10.65 -18.94 -7.64
N VAL A 41 10.36 -18.02 -6.72
CA VAL A 41 10.38 -16.57 -6.99
C VAL A 41 11.76 -16.06 -6.59
N HIS A 42 12.32 -15.13 -7.36
CA HIS A 42 13.70 -14.67 -7.20
C HIS A 42 13.83 -13.15 -7.10
N GLY A 43 12.77 -12.41 -7.43
CA GLY A 43 12.83 -10.95 -7.36
C GLY A 43 11.50 -10.25 -7.47
N VAL A 44 11.59 -8.94 -7.60
CA VAL A 44 10.52 -7.98 -7.78
C VAL A 44 10.70 -7.30 -9.13
N LEU A 45 9.64 -7.25 -9.92
CA LEU A 45 9.63 -6.60 -11.23
C LEU A 45 8.69 -5.40 -11.20
N LEU A 46 9.21 -4.23 -11.53
CA LEU A 46 8.50 -2.95 -11.48
C LEU A 46 8.11 -2.51 -12.89
N HIS A 47 6.84 -2.12 -13.04
CA HIS A 47 6.26 -1.62 -14.28
C HIS A 47 5.73 -0.19 -14.11
N HIS A 48 5.53 0.49 -15.23
CA HIS A 48 4.45 1.50 -15.31
C HIS A 48 3.22 0.92 -16.00
N THR A 49 2.06 1.51 -15.74
CA THR A 49 0.78 0.94 -16.16
C THR A 49 0.27 1.41 -17.52
N VAL A 50 0.77 2.53 -18.05
CA VAL A 50 0.19 3.25 -19.22
C VAL A 50 -1.27 3.63 -18.95
N THR A 51 -1.58 3.99 -17.70
CA THR A 51 -2.91 4.41 -17.26
C THR A 51 -2.84 5.70 -16.47
N LYS A 52 -4.02 6.29 -16.21
CA LYS A 52 -4.19 7.44 -15.34
C LYS A 52 -5.40 7.25 -14.44
N GLY A 53 -5.32 7.77 -13.23
CA GLY A 53 -6.37 7.71 -12.23
C GLY A 53 -6.34 6.40 -11.48
N SER A 54 -6.29 6.48 -10.15
CA SER A 54 -6.06 5.32 -9.29
C SER A 54 -7.16 4.26 -9.43
N ALA A 55 -8.43 4.65 -9.48
CA ALA A 55 -9.55 3.70 -9.64
C ALA A 55 -9.46 2.92 -10.97
N ASN A 56 -9.22 3.62 -12.09
CA ASN A 56 -9.08 3.00 -13.40
C ASN A 56 -7.86 2.09 -13.49
N THR A 57 -6.73 2.54 -12.93
CA THR A 57 -5.47 1.78 -12.90
C THR A 57 -5.62 0.49 -12.11
N VAL A 58 -6.14 0.58 -10.89
CA VAL A 58 -6.37 -0.59 -10.02
C VAL A 58 -7.35 -1.57 -10.66
N GLU A 59 -8.42 -1.07 -11.27
CA GLU A 59 -9.41 -1.92 -11.91
C GLU A 59 -8.85 -2.63 -13.15
N THR A 60 -8.07 -1.92 -13.96
CA THR A 60 -7.39 -2.48 -15.13
C THR A 60 -6.42 -3.58 -14.71
N CYS A 61 -5.55 -3.34 -13.72
CA CYS A 61 -4.61 -4.37 -13.27
C CYS A 61 -5.31 -5.56 -12.59
N ARG A 62 -6.44 -5.33 -11.92
CA ARG A 62 -7.23 -6.41 -11.29
C ARG A 62 -7.92 -7.29 -12.32
N LYS A 63 -8.65 -6.70 -13.26
CA LYS A 63 -9.44 -7.42 -14.27
C LYS A 63 -8.59 -7.92 -15.44
N GLY A 64 -7.58 -7.16 -15.83
CA GLY A 64 -6.97 -7.26 -17.14
C GLY A 64 -7.96 -6.90 -18.25
N TYR A 65 -7.67 -7.38 -19.45
CA TYR A 65 -8.49 -7.21 -20.65
C TYR A 65 -8.49 -8.50 -21.47
N GLU A 66 -9.27 -8.55 -22.55
CA GLU A 66 -9.50 -9.78 -23.34
C GLU A 66 -8.19 -10.46 -23.79
N GLY A 67 -7.24 -9.68 -24.31
CA GLY A 67 -5.93 -10.19 -24.73
C GLY A 67 -4.94 -10.48 -23.59
N LEU A 68 -5.19 -9.97 -22.38
CA LEU A 68 -4.34 -10.19 -21.21
C LEU A 68 -5.19 -10.24 -19.94
N PRO A 69 -5.77 -11.40 -19.59
CA PRO A 69 -6.66 -11.50 -18.44
C PRO A 69 -5.91 -11.34 -17.12
N GLY A 70 -6.51 -10.62 -16.18
CA GLY A 70 -5.90 -10.33 -14.88
C GLY A 70 -5.83 -11.54 -13.93
N PRO A 71 -5.11 -11.40 -12.81
CA PRO A 71 -4.44 -10.17 -12.37
C PRO A 71 -3.18 -9.88 -13.20
N LEU A 72 -2.95 -8.60 -13.48
CA LEU A 72 -1.77 -8.11 -14.19
C LEU A 72 -0.57 -7.85 -13.27
N CYS A 73 -0.70 -8.07 -11.97
CA CYS A 73 0.36 -7.90 -10.99
C CYS A 73 -0.07 -8.45 -9.63
N HIS A 74 0.82 -8.39 -8.64
CA HIS A 74 0.48 -8.66 -7.25
C HIS A 74 -0.03 -7.41 -6.53
N GLY A 75 0.58 -6.25 -6.82
CA GLY A 75 0.21 -4.97 -6.25
C GLY A 75 0.27 -3.83 -7.26
N VAL A 76 -0.67 -2.89 -7.14
CA VAL A 76 -0.70 -1.63 -7.89
C VAL A 76 -0.26 -0.50 -6.98
N ILE A 77 0.68 0.33 -7.40
CA ILE A 77 1.17 1.48 -6.62
C ILE A 77 0.66 2.78 -7.25
N THR A 78 -0.29 3.41 -6.58
CA THR A 78 -0.95 4.64 -7.05
C THR A 78 -0.12 5.88 -6.72
N LYS A 79 -0.43 7.02 -7.36
CA LYS A 79 0.33 8.28 -7.21
C LYS A 79 0.44 8.78 -5.76
N ASP A 80 -0.51 8.40 -4.90
CA ASP A 80 -0.54 8.72 -3.46
C ASP A 80 0.30 7.77 -2.58
N GLY A 81 0.99 6.78 -3.17
CA GLY A 81 1.86 5.84 -2.46
C GLY A 81 1.14 4.65 -1.81
N ARG A 82 -0.16 4.45 -2.08
CA ARG A 82 -0.89 3.26 -1.60
C ARG A 82 -0.56 2.05 -2.46
N VAL A 83 -0.56 0.87 -1.82
CA VAL A 83 -0.39 -0.41 -2.51
C VAL A 83 -1.71 -1.17 -2.53
N HIS A 84 -2.29 -1.30 -3.71
CA HIS A 84 -3.53 -2.03 -3.95
C HIS A 84 -3.22 -3.45 -4.39
N VAL A 85 -3.40 -4.42 -3.50
CA VAL A 85 -3.15 -5.83 -3.78
C VAL A 85 -4.33 -6.41 -4.54
N VAL A 86 -4.08 -6.79 -5.79
CA VAL A 86 -5.12 -7.23 -6.73
C VAL A 86 -5.14 -8.74 -6.96
N GLY A 87 -4.04 -9.45 -6.68
CA GLY A 87 -3.95 -10.89 -6.82
C GLY A 87 -2.75 -11.49 -6.10
N TYR A 88 -2.74 -12.82 -5.94
CA TYR A 88 -1.61 -13.53 -5.34
C TYR A 88 -1.46 -14.96 -5.88
N GLY A 89 -0.25 -15.29 -6.32
CA GLY A 89 0.05 -16.45 -7.14
C GLY A 89 0.62 -16.00 -8.48
N ARG A 90 0.59 -16.86 -9.50
CA ARG A 90 1.01 -16.48 -10.84
C ARG A 90 0.13 -15.31 -11.33
N ALA A 91 0.75 -14.24 -11.83
CA ALA A 91 0.07 -13.10 -12.45
C ALA A 91 0.53 -12.94 -13.90
N ASN A 92 -0.12 -12.11 -14.69
CA ASN A 92 0.27 -11.80 -16.08
C ASN A 92 0.95 -10.42 -16.14
N HIS A 93 2.24 -10.37 -15.85
CA HIS A 93 2.98 -9.11 -15.67
C HIS A 93 4.27 -9.09 -16.50
N ALA A 94 5.26 -9.91 -16.12
CA ALA A 94 6.58 -9.94 -16.74
C ALA A 94 6.58 -10.47 -18.18
N GLY A 95 5.68 -11.42 -18.51
CA GLY A 95 5.70 -12.08 -19.81
C GLY A 95 6.97 -12.90 -20.05
N LEU A 96 7.35 -13.07 -21.33
CA LEU A 96 8.64 -13.64 -21.72
C LEU A 96 9.74 -12.57 -21.59
N GLY A 97 10.91 -12.98 -21.13
CA GLY A 97 12.11 -12.16 -21.10
C GLY A 97 13.37 -13.02 -21.12
N ASP A 98 14.47 -12.40 -20.73
CA ASP A 98 15.83 -12.88 -20.94
C ASP A 98 16.27 -13.83 -19.80
N ASP A 99 16.76 -15.03 -20.14
CA ASP A 99 17.23 -16.00 -19.15
C ASP A 99 18.53 -15.60 -18.47
N ASP A 100 19.44 -14.89 -19.15
CA ASP A 100 20.67 -14.38 -18.55
C ASP A 100 20.35 -13.32 -17.49
N VAL A 101 19.34 -12.48 -17.73
CA VAL A 101 18.82 -11.56 -16.70
C VAL A 101 18.25 -12.32 -15.51
N LEU A 102 17.47 -13.39 -15.75
CA LEU A 102 16.96 -14.22 -14.65
C LEU A 102 18.11 -14.86 -13.86
N GLN A 103 19.14 -15.38 -14.53
CA GLN A 103 20.31 -15.93 -13.88
C GLN A 103 21.07 -14.89 -13.06
N ALA A 104 21.18 -13.65 -13.55
CA ALA A 104 21.79 -12.56 -12.80
C ALA A 104 20.99 -12.25 -11.51
N VAL A 105 19.65 -12.22 -11.59
CA VAL A 105 18.76 -12.06 -10.44
C VAL A 105 18.92 -13.20 -9.44
N ILE A 106 18.90 -14.46 -9.91
CA ILE A 106 19.03 -15.66 -9.06
C ILE A 106 20.36 -15.65 -8.29
N ASN A 107 21.44 -15.28 -8.98
CA ASN A 107 22.80 -15.30 -8.43
C ASN A 107 23.19 -13.98 -7.76
N GLU A 108 22.31 -12.98 -7.75
CA GLU A 108 22.55 -11.62 -7.26
C GLU A 108 23.82 -10.99 -7.86
N LYS A 109 23.98 -11.13 -9.19
CA LYS A 109 25.11 -10.62 -9.99
C LYS A 109 24.69 -9.43 -10.86
N PRO A 110 25.64 -8.62 -11.37
CA PRO A 110 25.32 -7.52 -12.29
C PRO A 110 24.42 -7.98 -13.45
N ILE A 111 23.38 -7.21 -13.72
CA ILE A 111 22.37 -7.51 -14.74
C ILE A 111 22.98 -7.25 -16.13
N PRO A 112 23.00 -8.25 -17.03
CA PRO A 112 23.43 -8.05 -18.41
C PRO A 112 22.41 -7.21 -19.19
N ALA A 113 22.81 -6.70 -20.35
CA ALA A 113 21.83 -6.15 -21.29
C ALA A 113 20.98 -7.29 -21.85
N ASP A 114 19.67 -7.14 -21.82
CA ASP A 114 18.73 -8.08 -22.39
C ASP A 114 18.85 -8.12 -23.92
N ASN A 115 18.80 -9.31 -24.49
CA ASN A 115 18.88 -9.50 -25.94
C ASN A 115 17.90 -10.56 -26.48
N GLU A 116 17.23 -11.31 -25.60
CA GLU A 116 16.27 -12.34 -25.98
C GLU A 116 15.04 -12.42 -25.06
N ALA A 117 14.00 -13.15 -25.50
CA ALA A 117 12.73 -13.30 -24.77
C ALA A 117 12.28 -14.77 -24.80
N ASN A 118 13.02 -15.63 -24.10
CA ASN A 118 12.88 -17.08 -24.12
C ASN A 118 12.29 -17.67 -22.82
N THR A 119 12.18 -16.86 -21.75
CA THR A 119 11.88 -17.34 -20.39
C THR A 119 10.64 -16.72 -19.79
N ASP A 120 9.75 -17.54 -19.20
CA ASP A 120 8.53 -17.05 -18.55
C ASP A 120 8.83 -16.39 -17.19
N GLY A 121 8.87 -15.06 -17.14
CA GLY A 121 9.11 -14.28 -15.93
C GLY A 121 7.92 -14.26 -14.96
N ASN A 122 6.70 -14.56 -15.45
CA ASN A 122 5.49 -14.42 -14.63
C ASN A 122 5.48 -15.31 -13.39
N ARG A 123 6.20 -16.45 -13.46
CA ARG A 123 6.34 -17.38 -12.33
C ARG A 123 7.48 -17.01 -11.38
N HIS A 124 8.45 -16.22 -11.82
CA HIS A 124 9.72 -15.99 -11.12
C HIS A 124 9.81 -14.63 -10.40
N PHE A 125 8.86 -13.72 -10.65
CA PHE A 125 8.88 -12.38 -10.08
C PHE A 125 7.57 -11.99 -9.39
N TYR A 126 7.68 -11.21 -8.32
CA TYR A 126 6.56 -10.41 -7.83
C TYR A 126 6.43 -9.13 -8.67
N GLY A 127 5.39 -9.05 -9.50
CA GLY A 127 5.09 -7.83 -10.27
C GLY A 127 4.40 -6.74 -9.43
N PHE A 128 4.88 -5.50 -9.55
CA PHE A 128 4.17 -4.29 -9.16
C PHE A 128 3.95 -3.34 -10.33
N GLU A 129 2.71 -2.92 -10.48
CA GLU A 129 2.26 -2.00 -11.52
C GLU A 129 2.11 -0.60 -10.95
N CYS A 130 2.90 0.36 -11.41
CA CYS A 130 2.90 1.71 -10.83
C CYS A 130 2.15 2.69 -11.75
N GLU A 131 1.16 3.40 -11.20
CA GLU A 131 0.34 4.35 -11.95
C GLU A 131 1.21 5.41 -12.64
N ASN A 132 1.32 5.32 -13.97
CA ASN A 132 1.99 6.32 -14.80
C ASN A 132 1.55 6.17 -16.27
N LEU A 133 1.48 7.28 -17.00
CA LEU A 133 1.14 7.29 -18.43
C LEU A 133 2.21 6.64 -19.33
N GLY A 134 3.45 6.53 -18.87
CA GLY A 134 4.56 5.96 -19.64
C GLY A 134 5.02 6.79 -20.83
N ASP A 135 4.52 8.02 -20.95
CA ASP A 135 4.75 8.96 -22.04
C ASP A 135 6.04 9.79 -21.88
N ASN A 136 6.82 9.48 -20.84
CA ASN A 136 8.04 10.19 -20.43
C ASN A 136 7.79 11.67 -20.03
N LYS A 137 6.55 12.03 -19.70
CA LYS A 137 6.15 13.37 -19.23
C LYS A 137 5.41 13.32 -17.90
N ASP A 138 4.61 12.29 -17.67
CA ASP A 138 3.89 12.10 -16.41
C ASP A 138 4.87 11.86 -15.24
N PRO A 139 4.89 12.74 -14.23
CA PRO A 139 5.88 12.66 -13.16
C PRO A 139 5.59 11.50 -12.21
N TRP A 140 6.65 11.03 -11.56
CA TRP A 140 6.61 10.07 -10.45
C TRP A 140 6.64 10.84 -9.12
N PRO A 141 5.52 10.92 -8.38
CA PRO A 141 5.50 11.59 -7.08
C PRO A 141 6.43 10.88 -6.08
N ALA A 142 7.03 11.65 -5.17
CA ALA A 142 7.95 11.10 -4.16
C ALA A 142 7.30 9.99 -3.32
N ALA A 143 6.02 10.14 -2.93
CA ALA A 143 5.28 9.13 -2.19
C ALA A 143 5.11 7.81 -2.97
N GLN A 144 4.91 7.88 -4.29
CA GLN A 144 4.83 6.70 -5.14
C GLN A 144 6.19 5.99 -5.23
N VAL A 145 7.27 6.75 -5.44
CA VAL A 145 8.63 6.19 -5.51
C VAL A 145 9.05 5.56 -4.17
N ASP A 146 8.74 6.20 -3.04
CA ASP A 146 8.97 5.64 -1.71
C ASP A 146 8.18 4.34 -1.51
N ALA A 147 6.93 4.29 -1.96
CA ALA A 147 6.13 3.07 -1.91
C ALA A 147 6.72 1.93 -2.77
N MET A 148 7.27 2.23 -3.95
CA MET A 148 7.99 1.24 -4.78
C MET A 148 9.20 0.67 -4.04
N VAL A 149 10.01 1.53 -3.43
CA VAL A 149 11.20 1.13 -2.66
C VAL A 149 10.81 0.25 -1.47
N ARG A 150 9.81 0.66 -0.69
CA ARG A 150 9.29 -0.11 0.45
C ARG A 150 8.72 -1.46 0.03
N ALA A 151 7.95 -1.51 -1.05
CA ALA A 151 7.34 -2.73 -1.54
C ALA A 151 8.40 -3.75 -1.98
N ALA A 152 9.42 -3.29 -2.70
CA ALA A 152 10.56 -4.12 -3.06
C ALA A 152 11.34 -4.58 -1.82
N THR A 153 11.69 -3.65 -0.92
CA THR A 153 12.43 -3.94 0.33
C THR A 153 11.71 -4.98 1.18
N ALA A 154 10.39 -4.89 1.30
CA ALA A 154 9.58 -5.83 2.06
C ALA A 154 9.81 -7.27 1.61
N LEU A 155 9.84 -7.48 0.29
CA LEU A 155 9.98 -8.80 -0.30
C LEU A 155 11.42 -9.29 -0.23
N LEU A 156 12.40 -8.43 -0.52
CA LEU A 156 13.81 -8.78 -0.37
C LEU A 156 14.11 -9.20 1.06
N ARG A 157 13.66 -8.43 2.05
CA ARG A 157 13.85 -8.74 3.47
C ARG A 157 13.17 -10.05 3.87
N ALA A 158 11.95 -10.29 3.41
CA ALA A 158 11.19 -11.48 3.77
C ALA A 158 11.72 -12.77 3.11
N HIS A 159 12.43 -12.67 1.97
CA HIS A 159 13.11 -13.80 1.32
C HIS A 159 14.59 -13.91 1.71
N GLY A 160 15.16 -12.90 2.37
CA GLY A 160 16.58 -12.83 2.68
C GLY A 160 17.45 -12.65 1.44
N TRP A 161 16.96 -11.92 0.44
CA TRP A 161 17.74 -11.46 -0.72
C TRP A 161 18.61 -10.25 -0.35
N ASN A 162 19.59 -9.95 -1.19
CA ASN A 162 20.64 -8.94 -1.08
C ASN A 162 21.56 -9.19 0.14
N LYS A 163 22.02 -10.44 0.31
CA LYS A 163 22.82 -10.82 1.49
C LYS A 163 24.20 -10.18 1.55
N ASP A 164 24.78 -9.88 0.39
CA ASP A 164 26.09 -9.22 0.31
C ASP A 164 26.01 -7.71 0.59
N GLY A 165 24.79 -7.16 0.64
CA GLY A 165 24.48 -5.77 0.97
C GLY A 165 24.95 -4.75 -0.06
N LYS A 166 25.40 -5.18 -1.25
CA LYS A 166 26.03 -4.27 -2.23
C LYS A 166 24.99 -3.58 -3.10
N GLU A 167 24.15 -4.36 -3.76
CA GLU A 167 23.12 -3.84 -4.67
C GLU A 167 21.90 -4.76 -4.63
N ALA A 168 20.71 -4.17 -4.57
CA ALA A 168 19.45 -4.91 -4.55
C ALA A 168 19.08 -5.48 -5.94
N ILE A 169 19.94 -6.33 -6.51
CA ILE A 169 19.82 -6.91 -7.86
C ILE A 169 18.50 -7.65 -8.07
N SER A 170 17.92 -8.23 -7.03
CA SER A 170 16.59 -8.85 -7.08
C SER A 170 15.43 -7.87 -7.34
N VAL A 171 15.72 -6.59 -7.63
CA VAL A 171 14.73 -5.58 -8.06
C VAL A 171 15.09 -5.11 -9.46
N ILE A 172 14.23 -5.44 -10.42
CA ILE A 172 14.44 -5.10 -11.84
C ILE A 172 13.24 -4.35 -12.41
N ALA A 173 13.50 -3.57 -13.46
CA ALA A 173 12.48 -2.99 -14.32
C ALA A 173 12.09 -3.94 -15.47
N HIS A 174 10.91 -3.76 -16.08
CA HIS A 174 10.56 -4.50 -17.29
C HIS A 174 11.53 -4.21 -18.45
N ALA A 175 12.02 -2.98 -18.54
CA ALA A 175 13.04 -2.55 -19.47
C ALA A 175 14.41 -3.22 -19.27
N GLU A 176 14.65 -3.88 -18.14
CA GLU A 176 15.85 -4.71 -17.90
C GLU A 176 15.57 -6.19 -18.13
N TRP A 177 14.30 -6.58 -18.32
CA TRP A 177 13.85 -7.97 -18.40
C TRP A 177 13.61 -8.44 -19.84
N GLN A 178 13.10 -7.57 -20.70
CA GLN A 178 12.60 -7.94 -22.02
C GLN A 178 13.00 -6.92 -23.11
N PRO A 179 13.57 -7.40 -24.23
CA PRO A 179 13.93 -6.54 -25.35
C PRO A 179 12.77 -5.70 -25.87
N GLY A 180 13.03 -4.41 -26.04
CA GLY A 180 12.07 -3.43 -26.57
C GLY A 180 11.09 -2.87 -25.54
N LYS A 181 11.16 -3.29 -24.27
CA LYS A 181 10.43 -2.65 -23.17
C LYS A 181 11.17 -1.40 -22.70
N VAL A 182 10.41 -0.42 -22.23
CA VAL A 182 10.92 0.91 -21.86
C VAL A 182 10.51 1.33 -20.46
N ASP A 183 9.75 0.48 -19.77
CA ASP A 183 9.14 0.77 -18.49
C ASP A 183 9.93 0.20 -17.30
N PRO A 184 9.97 0.93 -16.18
CA PRO A 184 9.41 2.26 -15.94
C PRO A 184 10.36 3.39 -16.36
N ARG A 185 9.80 4.55 -16.74
CA ARG A 185 10.54 5.77 -17.13
C ARG A 185 9.74 7.03 -16.84
N GLY A 186 10.38 8.20 -16.91
CA GLY A 186 9.73 9.51 -16.83
C GLY A 186 10.30 10.42 -15.72
N PRO A 187 9.83 11.69 -15.64
CA PRO A 187 10.35 12.67 -14.70
C PRO A 187 10.14 12.25 -13.24
N GLY A 188 11.16 12.40 -12.40
CA GLY A 188 11.11 12.01 -10.99
C GLY A 188 11.35 10.51 -10.71
N TYR A 189 11.40 9.67 -11.75
CA TYR A 189 11.87 8.30 -11.60
C TYR A 189 13.40 8.30 -11.38
N PRO A 190 13.93 7.68 -10.31
CA PRO A 190 15.36 7.74 -10.00
C PRO A 190 16.23 6.85 -10.90
N GLY A 191 15.65 6.18 -11.90
CA GLY A 191 16.30 5.14 -12.69
C GLY A 191 16.35 3.80 -11.97
N HIS A 192 16.61 2.72 -12.71
CA HIS A 192 16.61 1.35 -12.16
C HIS A 192 17.67 1.18 -11.06
N ALA A 193 18.90 1.65 -11.34
CA ALA A 193 20.00 1.68 -10.36
C ALA A 193 19.67 2.57 -9.14
N GLY A 194 18.96 3.69 -9.34
CA GLY A 194 18.54 4.57 -8.26
C GLY A 194 17.49 3.93 -7.35
N ILE A 195 16.55 3.14 -7.89
CA ILE A 195 15.65 2.31 -7.10
C ILE A 195 16.44 1.27 -6.31
N ARG A 196 17.34 0.52 -6.95
CA ARG A 196 18.16 -0.50 -6.28
C ARG A 196 19.02 0.09 -5.16
N ALA A 197 19.62 1.26 -5.37
CA ALA A 197 20.39 1.96 -4.34
C ALA A 197 19.54 2.34 -3.12
N ARG A 198 18.32 2.84 -3.35
CA ARG A 198 17.38 3.19 -2.26
C ARG A 198 16.90 1.94 -1.50
N VAL A 199 16.65 0.84 -2.20
CA VAL A 199 16.28 -0.45 -1.59
C VAL A 199 17.44 -0.99 -0.76
N ALA A 200 18.66 -1.00 -1.31
CA ALA A 200 19.86 -1.46 -0.61
C ALA A 200 20.13 -0.63 0.65
N GLU A 201 19.96 0.70 0.59
CA GLU A 201 20.06 1.55 1.77
C GLU A 201 18.99 1.20 2.81
N ARG A 202 17.74 1.10 2.39
CA ARG A 202 16.63 0.78 3.29
C ARG A 202 16.80 -0.57 3.99
N LEU A 203 17.39 -1.57 3.33
CA LEU A 203 17.66 -2.89 3.92
C LEU A 203 18.61 -2.84 5.12
N LYS A 204 19.49 -1.83 5.21
CA LYS A 204 20.41 -1.61 6.35
C LYS A 204 19.69 -1.17 7.62
N HIS A 205 18.45 -0.72 7.50
CA HIS A 205 17.64 -0.25 8.61
C HIS A 205 16.50 -1.25 8.93
N PRO A 206 15.93 -1.20 10.15
CA PRO A 206 14.71 -1.93 10.46
C PRO A 206 13.55 -1.52 9.53
N ALA A 207 12.59 -2.43 9.29
CA ALA A 207 11.45 -2.18 8.39
C ALA A 207 10.62 -0.93 8.77
N SER A 208 10.61 -0.56 10.06
CA SER A 208 9.94 0.64 10.57
C SER A 208 10.67 1.96 10.27
N TRP A 209 11.86 1.92 9.66
CA TRP A 209 12.65 3.11 9.38
C TRP A 209 12.02 3.97 8.27
N SER A 210 12.23 5.28 8.39
CA SER A 210 11.83 6.27 7.39
C SER A 210 12.87 7.39 7.38
N ALA A 211 13.42 7.69 6.21
CA ALA A 211 14.41 8.76 6.05
C ALA A 211 13.86 10.13 6.50
N ASP A 212 12.56 10.36 6.27
CA ASP A 212 11.86 11.62 6.59
C ASP A 212 11.13 11.59 7.94
N ALA A 213 11.27 10.52 8.73
CA ALA A 213 10.73 10.55 10.09
C ALA A 213 11.56 11.52 10.92
N PRO A 214 10.96 12.44 11.69
CA PRO A 214 11.69 13.16 12.72
C PRO A 214 12.39 12.12 13.58
N SER A 215 13.70 12.24 13.70
CA SER A 215 14.56 11.31 14.42
C SER A 215 13.97 11.07 15.81
N LYS A 216 13.44 9.87 16.02
CA LYS A 216 13.07 9.40 17.34
C LYS A 216 14.36 9.43 18.16
N PRO A 217 14.43 10.12 19.32
CA PRO A 217 15.65 10.16 20.10
C PRO A 217 16.08 8.73 20.43
N SER A 218 17.23 8.33 19.90
CA SER A 218 18.02 7.19 20.37
C SER A 218 18.17 7.35 21.86
N THR A 219 17.72 6.36 22.64
CA THR A 219 17.86 6.34 24.10
C THR A 219 19.35 6.23 24.46
N PRO A 220 20.00 7.25 25.05
CA PRO A 220 21.32 7.07 25.63
C PRO A 220 21.16 6.52 27.04
N GLN A 221 21.89 5.46 27.34
CA GLN A 221 22.09 4.97 28.71
C GLN A 221 22.76 6.08 29.55
N THR A 222 22.23 6.25 30.76
CA THR A 222 22.69 7.10 31.88
C THR A 222 22.15 8.54 31.87
N PRO A 223 21.33 8.93 32.87
CA PRO A 223 20.79 10.28 32.99
C PRO A 223 21.81 11.25 33.61
N PRO A 224 22.10 12.41 32.99
CA PRO A 224 22.44 13.61 33.74
C PRO A 224 21.14 14.26 34.25
N LYS A 225 21.15 14.80 35.46
CA LYS A 225 20.02 15.52 36.08
C LYS A 225 19.47 16.61 35.15
N GLU A 226 18.16 16.53 34.85
CA GLU A 226 17.37 17.58 34.24
C GLU A 226 16.80 18.51 35.32
N ASP A 227 16.97 19.81 35.15
CA ASP A 227 16.07 20.82 35.74
C ASP A 227 15.60 21.72 34.58
N GLY A 228 14.32 21.62 34.20
CA GLY A 228 13.67 22.69 33.42
C GLY A 228 12.60 22.33 32.37
N MET A 229 12.39 21.06 31.99
CA MET A 229 11.33 20.72 31.02
C MET A 229 10.04 20.24 31.72
N PRO A 230 8.86 20.78 31.36
CA PRO A 230 7.59 20.25 31.86
C PRO A 230 7.43 18.79 31.45
N SER A 231 7.06 17.97 32.42
CA SER A 231 6.72 16.57 32.24
C SER A 231 5.60 16.39 31.22
N ALA A 232 5.52 15.19 30.64
CA ALA A 232 4.42 14.82 29.74
C ALA A 232 3.04 15.00 30.40
N LYS A 233 2.96 14.87 31.73
CA LYS A 233 1.75 15.13 32.50
C LYS A 233 1.38 16.62 32.48
N GLU A 234 2.34 17.51 32.73
CA GLU A 234 2.11 18.96 32.69
C GLU A 234 1.71 19.42 31.28
N ILE A 235 2.30 18.84 30.23
CA ILE A 235 1.91 19.10 28.85
C ILE A 235 0.48 18.62 28.58
N ALA A 236 0.12 17.41 29.00
CA ALA A 236 -1.23 16.87 28.80
C ALA A 236 -2.28 17.68 29.55
N GLU A 237 -1.99 18.10 30.79
CA GLU A 237 -2.84 18.98 31.58
C GLU A 237 -3.01 20.35 30.90
N ALA A 238 -1.93 20.92 30.37
CA ALA A 238 -1.96 22.18 29.63
C ALA A 238 -2.80 22.09 28.34
N VAL A 239 -2.72 20.98 27.61
CA VAL A 239 -3.54 20.74 26.40
C VAL A 239 -5.02 20.61 26.75
N MET A 240 -5.37 19.86 27.79
CA MET A 240 -6.77 19.68 28.19
C MET A 240 -7.41 20.97 28.72
N ALA A 241 -6.61 21.85 29.32
CA ALA A 241 -7.02 23.17 29.78
C ALA A 241 -6.91 24.27 28.69
N TYR A 242 -6.36 23.95 27.52
CA TYR A 242 -6.21 24.92 26.43
C TYR A 242 -7.58 25.41 25.96
N LYS A 243 -7.68 26.73 25.71
CA LYS A 243 -8.94 27.37 25.35
C LYS A 243 -9.07 27.50 23.84
N ILE A 244 -10.16 26.98 23.30
CA ILE A 244 -10.51 27.00 21.87
C ILE A 244 -11.86 27.69 21.66
N ASP A 245 -12.15 28.13 20.44
CA ASP A 245 -13.45 28.72 20.12
C ASP A 245 -14.59 27.74 20.43
N ASP A 246 -15.64 28.23 21.07
CA ASP A 246 -16.83 27.46 21.45
C ASP A 246 -17.61 27.08 20.18
N PRO A 247 -17.60 25.80 19.78
CA PRO A 247 -18.20 25.37 18.53
C PRO A 247 -19.74 25.43 18.55
N ARG A 248 -20.35 25.75 19.70
CA ARG A 248 -21.81 25.77 19.89
C ARG A 248 -22.42 27.16 19.82
N THR A 249 -21.62 28.21 19.67
CA THR A 249 -22.11 29.60 19.62
C THR A 249 -21.60 30.34 18.40
N SER A 250 -22.40 31.24 17.84
CA SER A 250 -21.95 32.19 16.82
C SER A 250 -21.36 33.43 17.50
N GLY A 251 -20.04 33.47 17.67
CA GLY A 251 -19.30 34.59 18.27
C GLY A 251 -17.99 34.13 18.91
N THR A 252 -17.08 35.07 19.26
CA THR A 252 -15.81 34.74 19.91
C THR A 252 -16.02 34.47 21.39
N LYS A 253 -16.29 33.22 21.73
CA LYS A 253 -16.33 32.71 23.10
C LYS A 253 -15.40 31.51 23.19
N TYR A 254 -14.58 31.45 24.23
CA TYR A 254 -13.60 30.38 24.39
C TYR A 254 -14.00 29.38 25.48
N VAL A 255 -13.76 28.09 25.21
CA VAL A 255 -14.06 26.94 26.10
C VAL A 255 -12.83 26.03 26.16
N GLU A 256 -12.70 25.23 27.22
CA GLU A 256 -11.55 24.33 27.36
C GLU A 256 -11.72 23.09 26.45
N VAL A 257 -10.60 22.57 25.92
CA VAL A 257 -10.59 21.37 25.07
C VAL A 257 -11.28 20.18 25.75
N LYS A 258 -11.10 20.00 27.06
CA LYS A 258 -11.76 18.92 27.82
C LYS A 258 -13.29 18.99 27.78
N ASP A 259 -13.86 20.20 27.78
CA ASP A 259 -15.30 20.40 27.77
C ASP A 259 -15.87 20.02 26.40
N VAL A 260 -15.18 20.42 25.32
CA VAL A 260 -15.56 20.06 23.94
C VAL A 260 -15.49 18.55 23.72
N LEU A 261 -14.47 17.87 24.26
CA LEU A 261 -14.37 16.41 24.19
C LEU A 261 -15.49 15.72 24.96
N TRP A 262 -15.81 16.20 26.16
CA TRP A 262 -16.93 15.68 26.95
C TRP A 262 -18.28 15.84 26.22
N TRP A 263 -18.51 17.02 25.67
CA TRP A 263 -19.69 17.36 24.88
C TRP A 263 -19.87 16.47 23.66
N ALA A 264 -18.82 16.24 22.88
CA ALA A 264 -18.88 15.35 21.72
C ALA A 264 -19.30 13.92 22.13
N GLY A 265 -18.80 13.44 23.27
CA GLY A 265 -19.21 12.16 23.84
C GLY A 265 -20.68 12.13 24.27
N ALA A 266 -21.13 13.16 25.00
CA ALA A 266 -22.51 13.27 25.47
C ALA A 266 -23.52 13.42 24.33
N ASP A 267 -23.22 14.27 23.33
CA ASP A 267 -24.04 14.49 22.14
C ASP A 267 -24.16 13.20 21.32
N SER A 268 -23.06 12.43 21.19
CA SER A 268 -23.07 11.12 20.54
C SER A 268 -23.97 10.11 21.26
N ALA A 269 -23.90 10.05 22.60
CA ALA A 269 -24.75 9.17 23.39
C ALA A 269 -26.25 9.54 23.27
N GLN A 270 -26.56 10.84 23.25
CA GLN A 270 -27.94 11.31 23.08
C GLN A 270 -28.45 11.03 21.66
N ALA A 271 -27.63 11.25 20.63
CA ALA A 271 -27.97 10.94 19.24
C ALA A 271 -28.26 9.44 19.06
N ASN A 272 -27.43 8.57 19.61
CA ASN A 272 -27.64 7.12 19.58
C ASN A 272 -28.95 6.70 20.26
N THR A 273 -29.32 7.35 21.37
CA THR A 273 -30.60 7.08 22.05
C THR A 273 -31.79 7.47 21.16
N LYS A 274 -31.73 8.66 20.53
CA LYS A 274 -32.80 9.10 19.61
C LYS A 274 -32.94 8.19 18.38
N VAL A 275 -31.82 7.68 17.84
CA VAL A 275 -31.84 6.72 16.73
C VAL A 275 -32.57 5.43 17.12
N LYS A 276 -32.30 4.88 18.31
CA LYS A 276 -33.00 3.69 18.81
C LYS A 276 -34.51 3.91 18.99
N ASP A 277 -34.90 5.08 19.48
CA ASP A 277 -36.33 5.43 19.61
C ASP A 277 -37.01 5.53 18.25
N LEU A 278 -36.33 6.13 17.26
CA LEU A 278 -36.82 6.19 15.87
C LEU A 278 -36.95 4.78 15.26
N GLU A 279 -35.96 3.90 15.46
CA GLU A 279 -36.03 2.50 15.02
C GLU A 279 -37.26 1.79 15.60
N LYS A 280 -37.56 2.02 16.88
CA LYS A 280 -38.74 1.45 17.54
C LYS A 280 -40.06 1.99 16.96
N GLN A 281 -40.13 3.30 16.69
CA GLN A 281 -41.31 3.91 16.06
C GLN A 281 -41.53 3.39 14.63
N VAL A 282 -40.46 3.29 13.83
CA VAL A 282 -40.51 2.72 12.48
C VAL A 282 -41.02 1.29 12.53
N LYS A 283 -40.50 0.47 13.45
CA LYS A 283 -40.99 -0.91 13.64
C LYS A 283 -42.49 -0.96 13.96
N ASN A 284 -42.96 -0.13 14.89
CA ASN A 284 -44.38 -0.09 15.24
C ASN A 284 -45.26 0.30 14.04
N LEU A 285 -44.83 1.28 13.24
CA LEU A 285 -45.54 1.67 12.02
C LEU A 285 -45.56 0.52 11.00
N THR A 286 -44.44 -0.17 10.80
CA THR A 286 -44.36 -1.34 9.91
C THR A 286 -45.32 -2.45 10.35
N ASP A 287 -45.40 -2.72 11.66
CA ASP A 287 -46.30 -3.72 12.22
C ASP A 287 -47.78 -3.33 12.00
N LEU A 288 -48.13 -2.06 12.21
CA LEU A 288 -49.49 -1.53 12.01
C LEU A 288 -49.92 -1.58 10.54
N VAL A 289 -49.03 -1.19 9.62
CA VAL A 289 -49.27 -1.27 8.17
C VAL A 289 -49.49 -2.72 7.75
N THR A 290 -48.69 -3.65 8.26
CA THR A 290 -48.82 -5.09 7.99
C THR A 290 -50.15 -5.66 8.50
N GLN A 291 -50.64 -5.18 9.65
CA GLN A 291 -51.96 -5.57 10.14
C GLN A 291 -53.07 -5.04 9.24
N LEU A 292 -53.04 -3.75 8.89
CA LEU A 292 -54.06 -3.12 8.04
C LEU A 292 -54.14 -3.71 6.63
N THR A 293 -53.01 -4.15 6.05
CA THR A 293 -53.01 -4.83 4.75
C THR A 293 -53.60 -6.23 4.83
N LYS A 294 -53.36 -6.98 5.93
CA LYS A 294 -53.97 -8.30 6.15
C LYS A 294 -55.48 -8.26 6.36
N THR A 295 -56.04 -7.18 6.91
CA THR A 295 -57.48 -7.04 7.13
C THR A 295 -58.25 -6.68 5.86
N LYS A 296 -57.59 -6.21 4.80
CA LYS A 296 -58.22 -5.87 3.51
C LYS A 296 -58.30 -7.05 2.53
N GLU A 297 -57.66 -8.17 2.83
CA GLU A 297 -57.67 -9.40 2.02
C GLU A 297 -58.68 -10.45 2.52
N LYS A 298 -59.55 -10.09 3.48
CA LYS A 298 -60.73 -10.86 3.91
C LYS A 298 -62.00 -10.09 3.58
#